data_AF-A0A497SL68-F1
#
_entry.id   AF-A0A497SL68-F1
#
_cell.length_a   1.000
_cell.length_b   1.000
_cell.length_c   1.000
_cell.angle_alpha   90.00
_cell.angle_beta   90.00
_cell.angle_gamma   90.00
#
_symmetry.space_group_name_H-M   'P 1'
#
loop_
_entity.id
_entity.type
_entity.pdbx_description
1 polymer ?
#
loop_
_entity_poly.entity_id
_entity_poly.type
_entity_poly.pdbx_seq_one_letter_code
_entity_poly.pdbx_strand_id
1 'polypeptide(L)'
;MVARRVRLSFPAGLRDIVRECSITIRSGSTVYDTIEVFRKDGFMRIRPVFHLMPARHVSRKVALASMINLHNADGVGRTGAIRGMVAKISAGREIVMGDGFPNIKAVRDSAGDYVVFDGHHALLAYMSAGRKHLHEVPHALVEGERGYVTLKDIRAFFGEHGNRIKRDWKSYKINWRAPKAKQLCKAKDMNMGQLMSSMRTLLYHGGE
;
A
#
# COMPACT_ATOMS: atom_id res chain seq x y z
N MET A 1 6.59 -6.34 -22.80
CA MET A 1 5.58 -5.85 -21.82
C MET A 1 5.21 -7.01 -20.90
N VAL A 2 4.97 -6.74 -19.62
CA VAL A 2 4.58 -7.76 -18.63
C VAL A 2 3.08 -7.62 -18.34
N ALA A 3 2.35 -8.74 -18.34
CA ALA A 3 0.95 -8.76 -17.92
C ALA A 3 0.87 -8.86 -16.40
N ARG A 4 0.11 -7.95 -15.78
CA ARG A 4 -0.20 -7.97 -14.34
C ARG A 4 -1.68 -7.72 -14.14
N ARG A 5 -2.26 -8.32 -13.11
CA ARG A 5 -3.64 -8.04 -12.69
C ARG A 5 -3.61 -6.94 -11.65
N VAL A 6 -4.41 -5.89 -11.86
CA VAL A 6 -4.69 -4.89 -10.84
C VAL A 6 -6.08 -5.11 -10.29
N ARG A 7 -6.18 -5.42 -9.01
CA ARG A 7 -7.43 -5.51 -8.27
C ARG A 7 -7.66 -4.22 -7.50
N LEU A 8 -8.73 -3.52 -7.85
CA LEU A 8 -9.18 -2.31 -7.19
C LEU A 8 -10.28 -2.66 -6.20
N SER A 9 -10.19 -2.17 -4.97
CA SER A 9 -11.12 -2.51 -3.90
C SER A 9 -11.56 -1.25 -3.15
N PHE A 10 -12.87 -1.13 -2.86
CA PHE A 10 -13.41 -0.12 -1.97
C PHE A 10 -14.38 -0.74 -0.94
N PRO A 11 -14.39 -0.26 0.31
CA PRO A 11 -15.40 -0.65 1.29
C PRO A 11 -16.82 -0.30 0.83
N ALA A 12 -17.79 -1.14 1.15
CA ALA A 12 -19.18 -0.98 0.73
C ALA A 12 -20.14 -0.62 1.90
N GLY A 13 -19.65 0.13 2.88
CA GLY A 13 -20.44 0.66 4.01
C GLY A 13 -20.58 -0.28 5.21
N LEU A 14 -20.48 -1.60 5.03
CA LEU A 14 -20.45 -2.59 6.12
C LEU A 14 -19.05 -3.20 6.27
N ARG A 15 -18.68 -3.58 7.51
CA ARG A 15 -17.31 -3.96 7.89
C ARG A 15 -16.70 -5.11 7.06
N ASP A 16 -17.51 -5.98 6.46
CA ASP A 16 -17.03 -7.15 5.70
C ASP A 16 -17.57 -7.20 4.28
N ILE A 17 -17.98 -6.05 3.73
CA ILE A 17 -18.49 -5.96 2.36
C ILE A 17 -17.59 -5.04 1.54
N VAL A 18 -17.17 -5.52 0.38
CA VAL A 18 -16.28 -4.82 -0.54
C VAL A 18 -16.87 -4.79 -1.95
N ARG A 19 -16.60 -3.71 -2.69
CA ARG A 19 -16.71 -3.68 -4.16
C ARG A 19 -15.33 -3.84 -4.75
N GLU A 20 -15.18 -4.79 -5.66
CA GLU A 20 -13.89 -5.06 -6.30
C GLU A 20 -14.02 -5.15 -7.81
N CYS A 21 -13.02 -4.65 -8.51
CA CYS A 21 -12.81 -4.87 -9.94
C CYS A 21 -11.41 -5.41 -10.14
N SER A 22 -11.21 -6.26 -11.14
CA SER A 22 -9.88 -6.72 -11.55
C SER A 22 -9.69 -6.49 -13.04
N ILE A 23 -8.61 -5.81 -13.41
CA ILE A 23 -8.24 -5.60 -14.81
C ILE A 23 -6.82 -6.12 -15.04
N THR A 24 -6.63 -6.89 -16.11
CA THR A 24 -5.30 -7.28 -16.55
C THR A 24 -4.71 -6.18 -17.42
N ILE A 25 -3.55 -5.68 -17.03
CA ILE A 25 -2.82 -4.61 -17.70
C ILE A 25 -1.52 -5.18 -18.24
N ARG A 26 -1.26 -4.96 -19.53
CA ARG A 26 0.08 -5.11 -20.11
C ARG A 26 0.76 -3.76 -20.03
N SER A 27 1.85 -3.70 -19.29
CA SER A 27 2.58 -2.43 -19.05
C SER A 27 4.08 -2.64 -19.16
N GLY A 28 4.82 -1.58 -18.79
CA GLY A 28 6.27 -1.55 -18.74
C GLY A 28 6.89 -2.57 -17.79
N SER A 29 8.12 -2.29 -17.39
CA SER A 29 8.95 -3.25 -16.68
C SER A 29 8.58 -3.40 -15.20
N THR A 30 7.98 -2.39 -14.58
CA THR A 30 7.78 -2.32 -13.13
C THR A 30 6.31 -2.34 -12.70
N VAL A 31 6.08 -2.58 -11.41
CA VAL A 31 4.76 -2.44 -10.76
C VAL A 31 4.27 -0.99 -10.78
N TYR A 32 5.17 0.00 -10.72
CA TYR A 32 4.81 1.41 -10.81
C TYR A 32 4.24 1.75 -12.19
N ASP A 33 4.87 1.26 -13.26
CA ASP A 33 4.37 1.42 -14.64
C ASP A 33 2.96 0.81 -14.78
N THR A 34 2.73 -0.35 -14.14
CA THR A 34 1.42 -1.00 -14.13
C THR A 34 0.36 -0.14 -13.45
N ILE A 35 0.66 0.43 -12.28
CA ILE A 35 -0.27 1.33 -11.58
C ILE A 35 -0.54 2.58 -12.41
N GLU A 36 0.49 3.16 -13.03
CA GLU A 36 0.33 4.40 -13.79
C GLU A 36 -0.58 4.20 -15.00
N VAL A 37 -0.33 3.14 -15.79
CA VAL A 37 -1.18 2.77 -16.93
C VAL A 37 -2.60 2.44 -16.45
N PHE A 38 -2.73 1.66 -15.37
CA PHE A 38 -4.04 1.37 -14.81
C PHE A 38 -4.77 2.64 -14.36
N ARG A 39 -4.11 3.57 -13.68
CA ARG A 39 -4.74 4.80 -13.18
C ARG A 39 -5.20 5.70 -14.32
N LYS A 40 -4.35 5.90 -15.34
CA LYS A 40 -4.65 6.79 -16.47
C LYS A 40 -5.76 6.26 -17.36
N ASP A 41 -5.76 4.95 -17.65
CA ASP A 41 -6.69 4.36 -18.62
C ASP A 41 -7.74 3.46 -17.97
N GLY A 42 -7.29 2.44 -17.24
CA GLY A 42 -8.17 1.41 -16.67
C GLY A 42 -9.16 1.97 -15.65
N PHE A 43 -8.65 2.69 -14.65
CA PHE A 43 -9.43 3.29 -13.58
C PHE A 43 -10.39 4.35 -14.13
N MET A 44 -9.93 5.23 -15.01
CA MET A 44 -10.79 6.27 -15.59
C MET A 44 -11.98 5.70 -16.36
N ARG A 45 -11.82 4.53 -17.01
CA ARG A 45 -12.92 3.82 -17.68
C ARG A 45 -13.91 3.21 -16.71
N ILE A 46 -13.45 2.63 -15.59
CA ILE A 46 -14.34 1.97 -14.63
C ILE A 46 -14.93 2.91 -13.58
N ARG A 47 -14.28 4.05 -13.29
CA ARG A 47 -14.66 4.97 -12.21
C ARG A 47 -16.13 5.39 -12.26
N PRO A 48 -16.71 5.76 -13.43
CA PRO A 48 -18.11 6.18 -13.48
C PRO A 48 -19.09 5.08 -13.06
N VAL A 49 -18.75 3.81 -13.26
CA VAL A 49 -19.63 2.66 -13.02
C VAL A 49 -19.21 1.83 -11.80
N PHE A 50 -18.09 2.14 -11.15
CA PHE A 50 -17.55 1.32 -10.06
C PHE A 50 -18.51 1.20 -8.87
N HIS A 51 -19.27 2.28 -8.59
CA HIS A 51 -20.28 2.29 -7.53
C HIS A 51 -21.47 1.35 -7.80
N LEU A 52 -21.70 1.00 -9.08
CA LEU A 52 -22.75 0.07 -9.51
C LEU A 52 -22.31 -1.39 -9.44
N MET A 53 -21.02 -1.66 -9.21
CA MET A 53 -20.53 -3.03 -9.10
C MET A 53 -21.12 -3.73 -7.87
N PRO A 54 -21.42 -5.04 -7.97
CA PRO A 54 -22.00 -5.79 -6.87
C PRO A 54 -21.03 -5.81 -5.68
N ALA A 55 -21.59 -5.56 -4.52
CA ALA A 55 -20.87 -5.66 -3.26
C ALA A 55 -20.89 -7.12 -2.81
N ARG A 56 -19.78 -7.62 -2.27
CA ARG A 56 -19.67 -9.02 -1.82
C ARG A 56 -19.03 -9.14 -0.45
N HIS A 57 -19.37 -10.22 0.24
CA HIS A 57 -18.73 -10.57 1.50
C HIS A 57 -17.28 -10.99 1.30
N VAL A 58 -16.43 -10.54 2.23
CA VAL A 58 -15.01 -10.88 2.27
C VAL A 58 -14.83 -12.17 3.05
N SER A 59 -14.38 -13.23 2.38
CA SER A 59 -14.10 -14.53 3.00
C SER A 59 -12.72 -14.59 3.67
N ARG A 60 -11.74 -13.85 3.14
CA ARG A 60 -10.37 -13.82 3.65
C ARG A 60 -10.00 -12.41 4.09
N LYS A 61 -9.77 -12.25 5.38
CA LYS A 61 -9.34 -10.98 5.99
C LYS A 61 -7.81 -10.92 6.03
N VAL A 62 -7.24 -9.81 5.58
CA VAL A 62 -5.80 -9.52 5.66
C VAL A 62 -5.63 -8.45 6.72
N ALA A 63 -4.92 -8.74 7.80
CA ALA A 63 -4.68 -7.77 8.85
C ALA A 63 -3.74 -6.66 8.34
N LEU A 64 -4.12 -5.40 8.55
CA LEU A 64 -3.29 -4.25 8.17
C LEU A 64 -1.93 -4.30 8.87
N ALA A 65 -1.94 -4.65 10.16
CA ALA A 65 -0.74 -4.75 10.99
C ALA A 65 0.28 -5.78 10.48
N SER A 66 -0.15 -6.84 9.77
CA SER A 66 0.75 -7.87 9.26
C SER A 66 1.34 -7.54 7.88
N MET A 67 0.87 -6.49 7.22
CA MET A 67 1.41 -6.12 5.91
C MET A 67 2.86 -5.64 6.04
N ILE A 68 3.73 -6.11 5.15
CA ILE A 68 5.13 -5.69 5.08
C ILE A 68 5.19 -4.25 4.56
N ASN A 69 5.86 -3.39 5.33
CA ASN A 69 6.19 -2.02 4.95
C ASN A 69 7.57 -1.96 4.28
N LEU A 70 7.84 -0.90 3.53
CA LEU A 70 9.15 -0.67 2.90
C LEU A 70 9.98 0.42 3.58
N HIS A 71 9.44 1.06 4.61
CA HIS A 71 10.05 2.19 5.29
C HIS A 71 10.07 1.98 6.80
N ASN A 72 11.21 2.23 7.45
CA ASN A 72 11.25 2.43 8.90
C ASN A 72 10.56 3.76 9.28
N ALA A 73 10.27 3.97 10.56
CA ALA A 73 9.60 5.18 11.06
C ALA A 73 10.26 6.50 10.60
N ASP A 74 11.60 6.56 10.56
CA ASP A 74 12.38 7.70 10.08
C ASP A 74 12.17 7.99 8.58
N GLY A 75 11.85 6.98 7.79
CA GLY A 75 11.55 7.11 6.36
C GLY A 75 10.13 7.58 6.06
N VAL A 76 9.18 7.34 6.97
CA VAL A 76 7.78 7.76 6.80
C VAL A 76 7.63 9.26 7.09
N GLY A 77 8.11 9.71 8.25
CA GLY A 77 8.03 11.09 8.76
C GLY A 77 6.64 11.77 8.61
N ARG A 78 6.59 13.12 8.72
CA ARG A 78 5.37 13.95 8.57
C ARG A 78 4.15 13.44 9.35
N THR A 79 4.32 13.27 10.65
CA THR A 79 3.26 12.90 11.61
C THR A 79 2.00 13.78 11.51
N GLY A 80 2.15 15.08 11.24
CA GLY A 80 1.02 16.01 11.05
C GLY A 80 0.08 15.62 9.90
N ALA A 81 0.62 15.06 8.81
CA ALA A 81 -0.20 14.60 7.68
C ALA A 81 -1.10 13.41 8.08
N ILE A 82 -0.59 12.51 8.93
CA ILE A 82 -1.35 11.37 9.44
C ILE A 82 -2.53 11.87 10.29
N ARG A 83 -2.31 12.82 11.20
CA ARG A 83 -3.38 13.39 12.03
C ARG A 83 -4.50 13.99 11.18
N GLY A 84 -4.15 14.76 10.14
CA GLY A 84 -5.14 15.30 9.21
C GLY A 84 -5.92 14.23 8.45
N MET A 85 -5.27 13.13 8.06
CA MET A 85 -5.94 11.98 7.44
C MET A 85 -6.86 11.25 8.42
N VAL A 86 -6.46 11.07 9.69
CA VAL A 86 -7.31 10.47 10.74
C VAL A 86 -8.59 11.27 10.91
N ALA A 87 -8.51 12.60 11.00
CA ALA A 87 -9.68 13.46 11.12
C ALA A 87 -10.63 13.32 9.91
N LYS A 88 -10.10 13.18 8.69
CA LYS A 88 -10.91 12.91 7.49
C LYS A 88 -11.65 11.57 7.60
N ILE A 89 -10.96 10.52 8.04
CA ILE A 89 -11.54 9.17 8.20
C ILE A 89 -12.62 9.15 9.28
N SER A 90 -12.39 9.81 10.42
CA SER A 90 -13.38 9.96 11.48
C SER A 90 -14.64 10.70 11.01
N ALA A 91 -14.49 11.62 10.06
CA ALA A 91 -15.62 12.30 9.40
C ALA A 91 -16.27 11.48 8.27
N GLY A 92 -15.96 10.18 8.15
CA GLY A 92 -16.54 9.29 7.14
C GLY A 92 -15.95 9.42 5.74
N ARG A 93 -14.81 10.12 5.58
CA ARG A 93 -14.16 10.30 4.27
C ARG A 93 -13.03 9.32 4.03
N GLU A 94 -12.94 8.82 2.81
CA GLU A 94 -11.84 7.99 2.36
C GLU A 94 -10.59 8.82 1.99
N ILE A 95 -9.41 8.24 2.18
CA ILE A 95 -8.12 8.79 1.78
C ILE A 95 -7.75 8.30 0.38
N VAL A 96 -8.26 9.02 -0.62
CA VAL A 96 -7.99 8.78 -2.06
C VAL A 96 -7.19 9.93 -2.68
N MET A 97 -6.63 9.70 -3.86
CA MET A 97 -5.99 10.70 -4.71
C MET A 97 -7.03 11.68 -5.28
N GLY A 98 -6.60 12.78 -5.89
CA GLY A 98 -7.52 13.80 -6.43
C GLY A 98 -8.48 13.29 -7.52
N ASP A 99 -8.11 12.21 -8.21
CA ASP A 99 -8.94 11.52 -9.20
C ASP A 99 -9.86 10.43 -8.58
N GLY A 100 -9.81 10.23 -7.27
CA GLY A 100 -10.52 9.17 -6.55
C GLY A 100 -9.76 7.83 -6.49
N PHE A 101 -8.57 7.73 -7.08
CA PHE A 101 -7.78 6.49 -7.03
C PHE A 101 -7.28 6.21 -5.60
N PRO A 102 -7.25 4.95 -5.12
CA PRO A 102 -6.74 4.66 -3.79
C PRO A 102 -5.29 5.11 -3.58
N ASN A 103 -5.02 5.72 -2.41
CA ASN A 103 -3.65 6.04 -2.03
C ASN A 103 -2.84 4.78 -1.71
N ILE A 104 -3.47 3.76 -1.12
CA ILE A 104 -2.81 2.52 -0.70
C ILE A 104 -2.61 1.60 -1.90
N LYS A 105 -1.37 1.20 -2.13
CA LYS A 105 -1.00 0.31 -3.23
C LYS A 105 -0.12 -0.80 -2.68
N ALA A 106 -0.49 -2.03 -2.98
CA ALA A 106 0.14 -3.21 -2.43
C ALA A 106 0.39 -4.26 -3.51
N VAL A 107 1.29 -5.19 -3.20
CA VAL A 107 1.52 -6.42 -3.97
C VAL A 107 1.45 -7.61 -3.03
N ARG A 108 1.33 -8.81 -3.59
CA ARG A 108 1.57 -10.06 -2.88
C ARG A 108 2.90 -10.66 -3.33
N ASP A 109 3.78 -11.03 -2.40
CA ASP A 109 5.03 -11.71 -2.74
C ASP A 109 4.84 -13.23 -2.92
N SER A 110 5.89 -13.93 -3.33
CA SER A 110 5.86 -15.39 -3.55
C SER A 110 5.67 -16.21 -2.27
N ALA A 111 5.94 -15.65 -1.09
CA ALA A 111 5.66 -16.28 0.20
C ALA A 111 4.18 -16.10 0.60
N GLY A 112 3.45 -15.26 -0.13
CA GLY A 112 2.04 -14.96 0.11
C GLY A 112 1.81 -13.75 1.00
N ASP A 113 2.86 -13.03 1.40
CA ASP A 113 2.80 -11.84 2.22
C ASP A 113 2.36 -10.62 1.38
N TYR A 114 1.60 -9.74 2.02
CA TYR A 114 1.19 -8.48 1.42
C TYR A 114 2.22 -7.40 1.71
N VAL A 115 2.67 -6.70 0.68
CA VAL A 115 3.70 -5.66 0.76
C VAL A 115 3.10 -4.34 0.31
N VAL A 116 3.10 -3.34 1.19
CA VAL A 116 2.66 -1.97 0.89
C VAL A 116 3.84 -1.23 0.32
N PHE A 117 3.75 -0.84 -0.95
CA PHE A 117 4.81 -0.12 -1.65
C PHE A 117 4.49 1.36 -1.86
N ASP A 118 3.26 1.78 -1.61
CA ASP A 118 2.84 3.19 -1.58
C ASP A 118 1.60 3.38 -0.69
N GLY A 119 1.45 4.57 -0.11
CA GLY A 119 0.33 4.93 0.75
C GLY A 119 0.52 4.60 2.24
N HIS A 120 1.75 4.48 2.76
CA HIS A 120 2.01 4.17 4.17
C HIS A 120 1.36 5.15 5.14
N HIS A 121 1.35 6.46 4.86
CA HIS A 121 0.65 7.46 5.69
C HIS A 121 -0.85 7.21 5.77
N ALA A 122 -1.48 6.91 4.63
CA ALA A 122 -2.90 6.60 4.58
C ALA A 122 -3.21 5.33 5.38
N LEU A 123 -2.39 4.29 5.23
CA LEU A 123 -2.57 3.04 5.96
C LEU A 123 -2.41 3.23 7.47
N LEU A 124 -1.40 3.97 7.92
CA LEU A 124 -1.22 4.34 9.33
C LEU A 124 -2.41 5.15 9.85
N ALA A 125 -2.98 6.04 9.04
CA ALA A 125 -4.15 6.83 9.42
C ALA A 125 -5.39 5.93 9.59
N TYR A 126 -5.65 4.99 8.68
CA TYR A 126 -6.75 4.03 8.83
C TYR A 126 -6.58 3.12 10.05
N MET A 127 -5.37 2.61 10.29
CA MET A 127 -5.07 1.84 11.49
C MET A 127 -5.29 2.66 12.76
N SER A 128 -4.91 3.94 12.74
CA SER A 128 -5.13 4.87 13.86
C SER A 128 -6.62 5.19 14.07
N ALA A 129 -7.41 5.19 13.00
CA ALA A 129 -8.87 5.32 13.04
C ALA A 129 -9.59 3.98 13.35
N GLY A 130 -8.85 2.93 13.70
CA GLY A 130 -9.42 1.67 14.17
C GLY A 130 -9.76 0.64 13.08
N ARG A 131 -9.38 0.88 11.82
CA ARG A 131 -9.44 -0.15 10.76
C ARG A 131 -8.39 -1.22 11.04
N LYS A 132 -8.78 -2.48 10.93
CA LYS A 132 -7.95 -3.65 11.24
C LYS A 132 -7.58 -4.46 10.01
N HIS A 133 -8.40 -4.40 8.95
CA HIS A 133 -8.24 -5.26 7.78
C HIS A 133 -8.17 -4.49 6.46
N LEU A 134 -7.50 -5.09 5.46
CA LEU A 134 -7.27 -4.47 4.16
C LEU A 134 -8.57 -4.20 3.37
N HIS A 135 -9.59 -5.04 3.52
CA HIS A 135 -10.88 -4.84 2.85
C HIS A 135 -11.69 -3.66 3.42
N GLU A 136 -11.32 -3.17 4.60
CA GLU A 136 -11.96 -2.03 5.25
C GLU A 136 -11.40 -0.68 4.76
N VAL A 137 -10.46 -0.69 3.81
CA VAL A 137 -9.84 0.52 3.25
C VAL A 137 -9.76 0.45 1.72
N PRO A 138 -9.91 1.57 1.00
CA PRO A 138 -9.67 1.62 -0.44
C PRO A 138 -8.22 1.28 -0.76
N HIS A 139 -8.00 0.36 -1.69
CA HIS A 139 -6.66 -0.05 -2.09
C HIS A 139 -6.60 -0.57 -3.52
N ALA A 140 -5.41 -0.56 -4.10
CA ALA A 140 -5.09 -1.25 -5.34
C ALA A 140 -4.04 -2.35 -5.06
N LEU A 141 -4.35 -3.58 -5.41
CA LEU A 141 -3.46 -4.73 -5.33
C LEU A 141 -2.94 -5.08 -6.72
N VAL A 142 -1.62 -5.12 -6.90
CA VAL A 142 -1.00 -5.60 -8.16
C VAL A 142 -0.49 -7.01 -7.96
N GLU A 143 -0.94 -7.91 -8.83
CA GLU A 143 -0.59 -9.33 -8.83
C GLU A 143 0.09 -9.67 -10.17
N GLY A 144 1.15 -10.49 -10.14
CA GLY A 144 1.67 -11.12 -11.36
C GLY A 144 0.75 -12.24 -11.85
N GLU A 145 1.10 -12.88 -12.96
CA GLU A 145 0.30 -13.96 -13.56
C GLU A 145 0.04 -15.13 -12.60
N ARG A 146 0.98 -15.40 -11.69
CA ARG A 146 0.87 -16.46 -10.67
C ARG A 146 0.16 -16.01 -9.39
N GLY A 147 -0.46 -14.83 -9.38
CA GLY A 147 -1.10 -14.26 -8.19
C GLY A 147 -0.14 -13.60 -7.20
N TYR A 148 1.15 -13.47 -7.57
CA TYR A 148 2.18 -12.79 -6.79
C TYR A 148 3.20 -12.12 -7.71
N VAL A 149 3.95 -11.15 -7.18
CA VAL A 149 5.02 -10.45 -7.90
C VAL A 149 6.38 -11.10 -7.69
N THR A 150 7.27 -10.93 -8.65
CA THR A 150 8.60 -11.54 -8.65
C THR A 150 9.60 -10.73 -7.81
N LEU A 151 10.77 -11.31 -7.49
CA LEU A 151 11.86 -10.54 -6.87
C LEU A 151 12.29 -9.35 -7.74
N LYS A 152 12.19 -9.45 -9.08
CA LYS A 152 12.46 -8.33 -9.99
C LYS A 152 11.51 -7.16 -9.73
N ASP A 153 10.23 -7.45 -9.47
CA ASP A 153 9.25 -6.43 -9.11
C ASP A 153 9.57 -5.80 -7.74
N ILE A 154 9.92 -6.62 -6.75
CA ILE A 154 10.31 -6.14 -5.42
C ILE A 154 11.53 -5.21 -5.50
N ARG A 155 12.53 -5.55 -6.31
CA ARG A 155 13.74 -4.72 -6.52
C ARG A 155 13.42 -3.32 -7.01
N ALA A 156 12.35 -3.14 -7.79
CA ALA A 156 11.95 -1.83 -8.29
C ALA A 156 11.60 -0.87 -7.13
N PHE A 157 11.10 -1.38 -6.00
CA PHE A 157 10.78 -0.54 -4.85
C PHE A 157 12.01 0.04 -4.13
N PHE A 158 13.20 -0.50 -4.41
CA PHE A 158 14.46 -0.01 -3.86
C PHE A 158 15.23 0.86 -4.88
N GLY A 159 14.63 1.15 -6.04
CA GLY A 159 15.23 1.97 -7.11
C GLY A 159 16.62 1.49 -7.50
N GLU A 160 17.58 2.40 -7.55
CA GLU A 160 18.98 2.10 -7.87
C GLU A 160 19.64 1.10 -6.90
N HIS A 161 19.15 0.97 -5.67
CA HIS A 161 19.65 0.01 -4.70
C HIS A 161 19.14 -1.41 -4.97
N GLY A 162 18.21 -1.59 -5.92
CA GLY A 162 17.59 -2.87 -6.25
C GLY A 162 18.60 -3.98 -6.59
N ASN A 163 19.77 -3.64 -7.15
CA ASN A 163 20.82 -4.62 -7.44
C ASN A 163 21.45 -5.24 -6.17
N ARG A 164 21.35 -4.55 -5.03
CA ARG A 164 21.83 -5.03 -3.72
C ARG A 164 20.81 -5.94 -3.03
N ILE A 165 19.56 -5.95 -3.52
CA ILE A 165 18.46 -6.69 -2.93
C ILE A 165 18.44 -8.14 -3.44
N LYS A 166 18.51 -9.10 -2.51
CA LYS A 166 18.48 -10.53 -2.78
C LYS A 166 17.22 -11.17 -2.17
N ARG A 167 17.23 -12.48 -1.91
CA ARG A 167 16.07 -13.20 -1.37
C ARG A 167 15.68 -12.76 0.03
N ASP A 168 16.63 -12.24 0.80
CA ASP A 168 16.48 -11.68 2.14
C ASP A 168 15.99 -10.21 2.14
N TRP A 169 15.33 -9.76 1.06
CA TRP A 169 14.93 -8.37 0.86
C TRP A 169 14.13 -7.75 2.02
N LYS A 170 13.39 -8.57 2.79
CA LYS A 170 12.62 -8.13 3.96
C LYS A 170 13.49 -7.58 5.10
N SER A 171 14.78 -7.94 5.11
CA SER A 171 15.79 -7.41 6.04
C SER A 171 16.21 -5.97 5.71
N TYR A 172 15.73 -5.41 4.60
CA TYR A 172 16.07 -4.06 4.15
C TYR A 172 14.83 -3.17 4.08
N LYS A 173 15.04 -1.87 4.29
CA LYS A 173 14.06 -0.81 4.10
C LYS A 173 14.72 0.31 3.31
N ILE A 174 13.89 1.15 2.70
CA ILE A 174 14.33 2.31 1.94
C ILE A 174 13.88 3.58 2.66
N ASN A 175 14.78 4.52 2.90
CA ASN A 175 14.46 5.85 3.39
C ASN A 175 14.77 6.86 2.29
N TRP A 176 13.77 7.19 1.47
CA TRP A 176 13.91 8.13 0.36
C TRP A 176 14.28 9.56 0.78
N ARG A 177 14.15 9.90 2.07
CA ARG A 177 14.51 11.22 2.61
C ARG A 177 15.98 11.31 3.02
N ALA A 178 16.64 10.17 3.21
CA ALA A 178 18.06 10.15 3.53
C ALA A 178 18.91 10.50 2.30
N PRO A 179 20.14 11.00 2.50
CA PRO A 179 21.11 11.12 1.41
C PRO A 179 21.28 9.79 0.69
N LYS A 180 21.47 9.86 -0.63
CA LYS A 180 21.53 8.71 -1.56
C LYS A 180 22.28 7.48 -1.03
N ALA A 181 23.50 7.67 -0.51
CA ALA A 181 24.34 6.61 0.05
C ALA A 181 23.77 5.92 1.31
N LYS A 182 22.82 6.56 2.01
CA LYS A 182 22.20 6.12 3.28
C LYS A 182 20.72 5.74 3.11
N GLN A 183 20.17 5.74 1.89
CA GLN A 183 18.75 5.43 1.67
C GLN A 183 18.44 3.96 1.97
N LEU A 184 19.30 3.03 1.57
CA LEU A 184 19.13 1.61 1.90
C LEU A 184 19.60 1.35 3.33
N CYS A 185 18.70 0.90 4.19
CA CYS A 185 18.99 0.62 5.60
C CYS A 185 18.47 -0.75 6.03
N LYS A 186 18.96 -1.23 7.18
CA LYS A 186 18.41 -2.46 7.80
C LYS A 186 17.00 -2.21 8.31
N ALA A 187 16.16 -3.24 8.23
CA ALA A 187 14.82 -3.21 8.78
C ALA A 187 14.87 -3.11 10.32
N LYS A 188 14.12 -2.15 10.85
CA LYS A 188 13.77 -2.02 12.27
C LYS A 188 12.29 -2.34 12.47
N ASP A 189 11.46 -1.85 11.55
CA ASP A 189 10.03 -2.11 11.48
C ASP A 189 9.73 -3.07 10.33
N MET A 190 9.43 -4.34 10.64
CA MET A 190 9.22 -5.40 9.65
C MET A 190 7.85 -5.33 8.96
N ASN A 191 6.84 -4.86 9.70
CA ASN A 191 5.47 -4.73 9.22
C ASN A 191 4.82 -3.41 9.69
N MET A 192 3.61 -3.14 9.19
CA MET A 192 2.86 -1.93 9.53
C MET A 192 2.49 -1.83 11.02
N GLY A 193 2.32 -2.95 11.73
CA GLY A 193 2.03 -2.95 13.17
C GLY A 193 3.23 -2.46 14.00
N GLN A 194 4.42 -2.94 13.68
CA GLN A 194 5.67 -2.47 14.28
C GLN A 194 5.92 -1.01 13.93
N LEU A 195 5.75 -0.64 12.66
CA LEU A 195 5.86 0.75 12.21
C LEU A 195 4.89 1.68 12.95
N MET A 196 3.64 1.27 13.13
CA MET A 196 2.65 2.04 13.88
C MET A 196 3.08 2.22 15.34
N SER A 197 3.63 1.18 15.97
CA SER A 197 4.12 1.23 17.35
C SER A 197 5.28 2.22 17.48
N SER A 198 6.27 2.15 16.58
CA SER A 198 7.40 3.09 16.52
C SER A 198 6.94 4.53 16.28
N MET A 199 5.94 4.74 15.41
CA MET A 199 5.38 6.06 15.14
C MET A 199 4.60 6.62 16.34
N ARG A 200 3.93 5.79 17.15
CA ARG A 200 3.28 6.23 18.38
C ARG A 200 4.30 6.75 19.39
N THR A 201 5.40 6.03 19.60
CA THR A 201 6.48 6.49 20.49
C THR A 201 6.98 7.87 20.06
N LEU A 202 7.18 8.10 18.75
CA LEU A 202 7.58 9.42 18.23
C LEU A 202 6.50 10.50 18.40
N LEU A 203 5.23 10.14 18.30
CA LEU A 203 4.09 11.06 18.44
C LEU A 203 3.83 11.51 19.89
N TYR A 204 4.15 10.65 20.87
CA TYR A 204 3.88 10.89 22.29
C TYR A 204 5.13 11.30 23.09
N HIS A 205 6.33 11.01 22.61
CA HIS A 205 7.59 11.37 23.28
C HIS A 205 8.45 12.37 22.48
N GLY A 206 8.09 12.73 21.24
CA GLY A 206 8.79 13.71 20.42
C GLY A 206 8.19 15.12 20.46
N GLY A 207 7.54 15.47 21.57
CA GLY A 207 7.12 16.84 21.85
C GLY A 207 8.28 17.65 22.40
N GLU A 208 9.16 18.09 21.51
CA GLU A 208 10.02 19.27 21.70
C GLU A 208 9.61 20.32 20.67
#